data_AF-A0A958W5R3-F1
#
_entry.id   AF-A0A958W5R3-F1
#
_cell.length_a   1.000
_cell.length_b   1.000
_cell.length_c   1.000
_cell.angle_alpha   90.00
_cell.angle_beta   90.00
_cell.angle_gamma   90.00
#
_symmetry.space_group_name_H-M   'P 1'
#
loop_
_entity.id
_entity.type
_entity.pdbx_description
1 polymer ?
#
loop_
_entity_poly.entity_id
_entity_poly.type
_entity_poly.pdbx_seq_one_letter_code
_entity_poly.pdbx_strand_id
1 'polypeptide(L)'
;MGTKNIPFQSIDWTAIPKTEHKGETGIAYWQTIQVGGLRIRIVEYSKNYLADHWCELGHVVQCLEGQFVSELKNGDMITLTEGMTYVVSDGMSSHRSIAKDGAKLLIIDGDFLK
;
A
#
# COMPACT_ATOMS: atom_id res chain seq x y z
N MET A 1 -12.79 -25.19 3.56
CA MET A 1 -11.63 -24.32 3.34
C MET A 1 -10.91 -24.21 4.67
N GLY A 2 -9.72 -24.79 4.80
CA GLY A 2 -8.99 -24.74 6.07
C GLY A 2 -8.59 -23.30 6.36
N THR A 3 -8.97 -22.78 7.52
CA THR A 3 -8.46 -21.51 8.03
C THR A 3 -6.95 -21.64 8.13
N LYS A 4 -6.22 -20.97 7.23
CA LYS A 4 -4.77 -20.80 7.35
C LYS A 4 -4.54 -19.87 8.52
N ASN A 5 -4.43 -20.44 9.72
CA ASN A 5 -4.16 -19.68 10.94
C ASN A 5 -2.84 -18.93 10.77
N ILE A 6 -2.82 -17.67 11.22
CA ILE A 6 -1.62 -16.84 11.24
C ILE A 6 -1.04 -16.94 12.65
N PRO A 7 0.13 -17.58 12.86
CA PRO A 7 0.73 -17.68 14.18
C PRO A 7 1.22 -16.31 14.64
N PHE A 8 1.25 -16.13 15.96
CA PHE A 8 1.89 -14.96 16.57
C PHE A 8 3.36 -14.89 16.13
N GLN A 9 3.76 -13.71 15.66
CA GLN A 9 5.13 -13.40 15.27
C GLN A 9 5.36 -11.90 15.31
N SER A 10 6.61 -11.49 15.50
CA SER A 10 7.06 -10.10 15.35
C SER A 10 7.82 -9.94 14.04
N ILE A 11 7.65 -8.80 13.36
CA ILE A 11 8.38 -8.47 12.13
C ILE A 11 9.35 -7.33 12.43
N ASP A 12 10.64 -7.59 12.28
CA ASP A 12 11.65 -6.54 12.20
C ASP A 12 11.80 -6.11 10.74
N TRP A 13 11.20 -4.97 10.40
CA TRP A 13 11.27 -4.44 9.04
C TRP A 13 12.69 -4.05 8.62
N THR A 14 13.61 -3.77 9.54
CA THR A 14 14.98 -3.40 9.15
C THR A 14 15.74 -4.57 8.52
N ALA A 15 15.33 -5.81 8.80
CA ALA A 15 15.91 -7.02 8.25
C ALA A 15 15.27 -7.48 6.93
N ILE A 16 14.15 -6.87 6.51
CA ILE A 16 13.45 -7.26 5.28
C ILE A 16 14.04 -6.52 4.08
N PRO A 17 14.52 -7.21 3.03
CA PRO A 17 15.09 -6.54 1.85
C PRO A 17 14.08 -5.60 1.18
N LYS A 18 14.57 -4.44 0.73
CA LYS A 18 13.81 -3.52 -0.12
C LYS A 18 13.92 -3.98 -1.58
N THR A 19 12.78 -4.08 -2.25
CA THR A 19 12.72 -4.23 -3.72
C THR A 19 12.25 -2.92 -4.34
N GLU A 20 12.83 -2.56 -5.48
CA GLU A 20 12.49 -1.34 -6.22
C GLU A 20 11.34 -1.59 -7.21
N HIS A 21 10.37 -0.69 -7.24
CA HIS A 21 9.25 -0.69 -8.19
C HIS A 21 9.09 0.70 -8.78
N LYS A 22 9.20 0.84 -10.11
CA LYS A 22 9.09 2.13 -10.79
C LYS A 22 7.63 2.56 -10.90
N GLY A 23 7.37 3.85 -10.73
CA GLY A 23 6.11 4.46 -11.14
C GLY A 23 6.24 5.08 -12.54
N GLU A 24 5.21 5.80 -13.00
CA GLU A 24 5.35 6.73 -14.13
C GLU A 24 6.44 7.77 -13.83
N THR A 25 6.43 8.27 -12.59
CA THR A 25 7.49 9.11 -12.05
C THR A 25 7.86 8.61 -10.67
N GLY A 26 9.13 8.81 -10.30
CA GLY A 26 9.64 8.34 -9.01
C GLY A 26 9.67 6.81 -8.88
N ILE A 27 9.91 6.37 -7.65
CA ILE A 27 10.17 4.99 -7.30
C ILE A 27 9.43 4.65 -5.99
N ALA A 28 8.90 3.43 -5.90
CA ALA A 28 8.43 2.84 -4.66
C ALA A 28 9.40 1.74 -4.20
N TYR A 29 9.83 1.80 -2.94
CA TYR A 29 10.59 0.72 -2.31
C TYR A 29 9.69 -0.12 -1.42
N TRP A 30 9.67 -1.42 -1.65
CA TRP A 30 8.77 -2.33 -0.96
C TRP A 30 9.55 -3.28 -0.08
N GLN A 31 9.06 -3.46 1.13
CA GLN A 31 9.43 -4.56 2.02
C GLN A 31 8.17 -5.38 2.22
N THR A 32 8.21 -6.67 1.90
CA THR A 32 6.99 -7.50 1.81
C THR A 32 7.12 -8.76 2.65
N ILE A 33 6.06 -9.06 3.40
CA ILE A 33 5.87 -10.33 4.10
C ILE A 33 4.56 -10.96 3.63
N GLN A 34 4.62 -12.26 3.35
CA GLN A 34 3.45 -13.08 3.05
C GLN A 34 3.27 -14.11 4.17
N VAL A 35 2.12 -14.10 4.85
CA VAL A 35 1.79 -15.09 5.87
C VAL A 35 0.40 -15.66 5.60
N GLY A 36 0.36 -16.88 5.07
CA GLY A 36 -0.90 -17.47 4.60
C GLY A 36 -1.52 -16.63 3.49
N GLY A 37 -2.82 -16.32 3.62
CA GLY A 37 -3.56 -15.46 2.70
C GLY A 37 -3.44 -13.96 2.98
N LEU A 38 -2.60 -13.56 3.95
CA LEU A 38 -2.32 -12.17 4.32
C LEU A 38 -0.98 -11.72 3.73
N ARG A 39 -0.96 -10.53 3.13
CA ARG A 39 0.24 -9.82 2.70
C ARG A 39 0.34 -8.51 3.46
N ILE A 40 1.51 -8.24 4.03
CA ILE A 40 1.81 -7.01 4.74
C ILE A 40 3.02 -6.38 4.08
N ARG A 41 2.95 -5.08 3.81
CA ARG A 41 4.02 -4.34 3.15
C ARG A 41 4.30 -3.01 3.83
N ILE A 42 5.58 -2.68 3.97
CA ILE A 42 6.01 -1.29 4.10
C ILE A 42 6.37 -0.81 2.69
N VAL A 43 5.74 0.27 2.27
CA VAL A 43 5.97 0.90 0.98
C VAL A 43 6.44 2.33 1.19
N GLU A 44 7.60 2.66 0.63
CA GLU A 44 8.18 4.00 0.68
C GLU A 44 8.17 4.60 -0.72
N TYR A 45 7.36 5.64 -0.92
CA TYR A 45 7.31 6.41 -2.15
C TYR A 45 8.36 7.51 -2.11
N SER A 46 9.15 7.60 -3.18
CA SER A 46 10.08 8.70 -3.38
C SER A 46 9.34 10.02 -3.61
N LYS A 47 10.10 11.13 -3.57
CA LYS A 47 9.63 12.41 -4.08
C LYS A 47 9.13 12.29 -5.52
N ASN A 48 8.05 13.01 -5.84
CA ASN A 48 7.37 13.00 -7.14
C ASN A 48 6.94 11.60 -7.60
N TYR A 49 6.58 10.71 -6.68
CA TYR A 49 6.08 9.40 -7.06
C TYR A 49 4.67 9.51 -7.67
N LEU A 50 4.46 8.82 -8.79
CA LEU A 50 3.17 8.60 -9.43
C LEU A 50 3.09 7.13 -9.83
N ALA A 51 2.09 6.41 -9.32
CA ALA A 51 1.89 5.01 -9.69
C ALA A 51 1.64 4.85 -11.21
N ASP A 52 2.20 3.79 -11.79
CA ASP A 52 2.15 3.40 -13.21
C ASP A 52 0.85 2.69 -13.62
N HIS A 53 -0.04 2.45 -12.66
CA HIS A 53 -1.31 1.79 -12.91
C HIS A 53 -2.41 2.27 -11.98
N TRP A 54 -3.63 2.00 -12.40
CA TRP A 54 -4.82 2.06 -11.56
C TRP A 54 -4.98 0.72 -10.85
N CYS A 55 -5.09 0.76 -9.53
CA CYS A 55 -5.34 -0.40 -8.69
C CYS A 55 -6.84 -0.56 -8.47
N GLU A 56 -7.33 -1.78 -8.68
CA GLU A 56 -8.71 -2.20 -8.41
C GLU A 56 -8.77 -3.29 -7.33
N LEU A 57 -7.62 -3.65 -6.75
CA LEU A 57 -7.54 -4.64 -5.68
C LEU A 57 -7.82 -4.00 -4.33
N GLY A 58 -8.45 -4.77 -3.47
CA GLY A 58 -8.72 -4.41 -2.09
C GLY A 58 -7.44 -4.36 -1.26
N HIS A 59 -7.35 -3.34 -0.41
CA HIS A 59 -6.29 -3.20 0.58
C HIS A 59 -6.68 -2.20 1.66
N VAL A 60 -6.01 -2.32 2.80
CA VAL A 60 -5.96 -1.32 3.86
C VAL A 60 -4.63 -0.59 3.72
N VAL A 61 -4.67 0.74 3.64
CA VAL A 61 -3.47 1.59 3.55
C VAL A 61 -3.49 2.59 4.69
N GLN A 62 -2.47 2.51 5.54
CA GLN A 62 -2.19 3.45 6.62
C GLN A 62 -0.99 4.30 6.23
N CYS A 63 -1.14 5.63 6.29
CA CYS A 63 -0.01 6.55 6.16
C CYS A 63 0.77 6.57 7.48
N LEU A 64 2.05 6.17 7.41
CA LEU A 64 2.96 6.14 8.56
C LEU A 64 3.79 7.42 8.67
N GLU A 65 4.24 7.96 7.54
CA GLU A 65 5.05 9.18 7.49
C GLU A 65 4.73 9.94 6.18
N GLY A 66 4.77 11.28 6.24
CA GLY A 66 4.53 12.14 5.08
C GLY A 66 3.06 12.22 4.68
N GLN A 67 2.81 12.36 3.37
CA GLN A 67 1.46 12.40 2.82
C GLN A 67 1.42 11.89 1.38
N PHE A 68 0.28 11.33 0.99
CA PHE A 68 0.01 10.96 -0.39
C PHE A 68 -1.45 11.26 -0.75
N VAL A 69 -1.72 11.29 -2.05
CA VAL A 69 -3.06 11.43 -2.59
C VAL A 69 -3.44 10.12 -3.25
N SER A 70 -4.63 9.62 -2.91
CA SER A 70 -5.31 8.60 -3.67
C SER A 70 -6.22 9.30 -4.69
N GLU A 71 -5.82 9.25 -5.97
CA GLU A 71 -6.64 9.73 -7.09
C GLU A 71 -7.57 8.59 -7.50
N LEU A 72 -8.88 8.86 -7.54
CA LEU A 72 -9.87 7.95 -8.07
C LEU A 72 -10.10 8.21 -9.56
N LYS A 73 -10.47 7.18 -10.32
CA LYS A 73 -10.65 7.26 -11.78
C LYS A 73 -11.76 8.22 -12.22
N ASN A 74 -12.69 8.57 -11.33
CA ASN A 74 -13.71 9.60 -11.55
C ASN A 74 -13.18 11.05 -11.38
N GLY A 75 -11.91 11.21 -10.97
CA GLY A 75 -11.25 12.49 -10.74
C GLY A 75 -11.22 12.94 -9.27
N ASP A 76 -11.86 12.21 -8.36
CA ASP A 76 -11.82 12.57 -6.93
C ASP A 76 -10.40 12.37 -6.36
N MET A 77 -9.99 13.30 -5.51
CA MET A 77 -8.66 13.33 -4.91
C MET A 77 -8.76 13.31 -3.39
N ILE A 78 -8.30 12.22 -2.79
CA ILE A 78 -8.34 12.02 -1.34
C ILE A 78 -6.92 12.12 -0.80
N THR A 79 -6.65 13.16 -0.02
CA THR A 79 -5.34 13.32 0.64
C THR A 79 -5.32 12.52 1.94
N LEU A 80 -4.29 11.71 2.12
CA LEU A 80 -3.98 11.01 3.36
C LEU A 80 -2.66 11.54 3.93
N THR A 81 -2.72 11.99 5.17
CA THR A 81 -1.55 12.40 5.97
C THR A 81 -1.23 11.33 7.00
N GLU A 82 -0.07 11.46 7.64
CA GLU A 82 0.34 10.62 8.78
C GLU A 82 -0.81 10.36 9.77
N GLY A 83 -1.01 9.10 10.14
CA GLY A 83 -2.08 8.67 11.03
C GLY A 83 -3.41 8.33 10.33
N MET A 84 -3.61 8.70 9.06
CA MET A 84 -4.84 8.37 8.33
C MET A 84 -4.77 6.99 7.66
N THR A 85 -5.94 6.34 7.56
CA THR A 85 -6.13 5.08 6.86
C THR A 85 -7.29 5.17 5.88
N TYR A 86 -7.17 4.48 4.74
CA TYR A 86 -8.33 4.04 3.97
C TYR A 86 -8.37 2.52 3.86
N VAL A 87 -9.56 1.99 3.61
CA VAL A 87 -9.82 0.57 3.35
C VAL A 87 -10.73 0.45 2.14
N VAL A 88 -10.45 -0.55 1.31
CA VAL A 88 -11.28 -0.86 0.15
C VAL A 88 -11.25 -2.37 -0.14
N SER A 89 -12.37 -2.91 -0.61
CA SER A 89 -12.48 -4.28 -1.10
C SER A 89 -12.19 -4.35 -2.61
N ASP A 90 -11.94 -5.56 -3.11
CA ASP A 90 -11.74 -5.82 -4.54
C ASP A 90 -12.88 -5.23 -5.38
N GLY A 91 -12.53 -4.52 -6.46
CA GLY A 91 -13.47 -3.97 -7.44
C GLY A 91 -14.30 -2.76 -6.98
N MET A 92 -14.17 -2.31 -5.74
CA MET A 92 -14.99 -1.21 -5.20
C MET A 92 -14.48 0.18 -5.59
N SER A 93 -13.24 0.29 -6.04
CA SER A 93 -12.68 1.54 -6.58
C SER A 93 -11.59 1.24 -7.59
N SER A 94 -11.29 2.21 -8.46
CA SER A 94 -10.13 2.21 -9.33
C SER A 94 -9.34 3.47 -8.98
N HIS A 95 -8.17 3.30 -8.38
CA HIS A 95 -7.41 4.40 -7.79
C HIS A 95 -5.90 4.28 -8.01
N ARG A 96 -5.17 5.38 -7.87
CA ARG A 96 -3.71 5.38 -7.95
C ARG A 96 -3.09 6.36 -6.95
N SER A 97 -1.87 6.04 -6.52
CA SER A 97 -1.16 6.84 -5.53
C SER A 97 -0.28 7.91 -6.16
N ILE A 98 -0.30 9.10 -5.57
CA ILE A 98 0.57 10.22 -5.90
C ILE A 98 1.24 10.71 -4.62
N ALA A 99 2.57 10.83 -4.61
CA ALA A 99 3.30 11.40 -3.47
C ALA A 99 4.28 12.47 -3.96
N LYS A 100 3.90 13.74 -3.78
CA LYS A 100 4.72 14.88 -4.19
C LYS A 100 6.04 14.94 -3.44
N ASP A 101 6.00 14.80 -2.12
CA ASP A 101 7.16 14.93 -1.24
C ASP A 101 7.68 13.58 -0.72
N GLY A 102 7.08 12.48 -1.19
CA GLY A 102 7.29 11.13 -0.68
C GLY A 102 6.35 10.78 0.46
N ALA A 103 6.21 9.49 0.74
CA ALA A 103 5.37 8.98 1.82
C ALA A 103 5.82 7.57 2.21
N LYS A 104 5.57 7.20 3.46
CA LYS A 104 5.78 5.83 3.95
C LYS A 104 4.45 5.26 4.40
N LEU A 105 4.12 4.08 3.88
CA LEU A 105 2.83 3.45 4.04
C LEU A 105 2.98 2.05 4.62
N LEU A 106 2.01 1.66 5.44
CA LEU A 106 1.72 0.26 5.72
C LEU A 106 0.54 -0.15 4.83
N ILE A 107 0.75 -1.18 4.00
CA ILE A 107 -0.29 -1.74 3.14
C ILE A 107 -0.55 -3.18 3.58
N ILE A 108 -1.82 -3.47 3.86
CA ILE A 108 -2.28 -4.80 4.22
C ILE A 108 -3.31 -5.24 3.19
N ASP A 109 -3.08 -6.37 2.56
CA ASP A 109 -3.98 -6.94 1.58
C ASP A 109 -3.99 -8.47 1.66
N GLY A 110 -4.94 -9.12 0.99
CA GLY A 110 -5.05 -10.57 1.05
C GLY A 110 -6.42 -11.11 0.68
N ASP A 111 -6.55 -12.44 0.81
CA ASP A 111 -7.75 -13.20 0.42
C ASP A 111 -9.05 -12.79 1.14
N PHE A 112 -8.94 -12.01 2.22
CA PHE A 112 -10.06 -11.54 3.04
C PHE A 112 -10.75 -10.29 2.48
N LEU A 113 -10.19 -9.66 1.45
CA LEU A 113 -10.72 -8.44 0.83
C LEU A 113 -11.48 -8.69 -0.49
N LYS A 114 -11.79 -9.96 -0.78
CA LYS A 114 -12.64 -10.38 -1.89
C LYS A 114 -14.10 -9.97 -1.70
#